data_AF-A0A960QH76-F1
#
_entry.id   AF-A0A960QH76-F1
#
_cell.length_a   1.000
_cell.length_b   1.000
_cell.length_c   1.000
_cell.angle_alpha   90.00
_cell.angle_beta   90.00
_cell.angle_gamma   90.00
#
_symmetry.space_group_name_H-M   'P 1'
#
loop_
_entity.id
_entity.type
_entity.pdbx_description
1 polymer ?
#
loop_
_entity_poly.entity_id
_entity_poly.type
_entity_poly.pdbx_seq_one_letter_code
_entity_poly.pdbx_strand_id
1 'polypeptide(L)'
;MTRSLRTPFLLAALIFFIAAPSAFSQVAIYRFDFEKEGPSINYGFYEEGWVVADATGGPASWILMFREGPHRRYITVEDFGSLFFPNKGSTVVGVISASAASGTPQTTFMAIGELETYVNGANVKAKVPRTMKGYALSADDESSVPFDAKEGNVGYAGISKMEGSLQSSRTSDANTRGQSTAEALDELIAYLKRRGYTEYVVTPVTTGTDTSTTP
;
A
#
# COMPACT_ATOMS: atom_id res chain seq x y z
N MET A 1 35.95 35.60 58.78
CA MET A 1 36.14 35.21 57.37
C MET A 1 35.23 34.04 57.08
N THR A 2 34.09 34.34 56.46
CA THR A 2 32.99 33.42 56.17
C THR A 2 32.91 33.26 54.67
N ARG A 3 33.07 32.04 54.12
CA ARG A 3 32.64 31.73 52.75
C ARG A 3 31.97 30.37 52.69
N SER A 4 30.66 30.50 52.47
CA SER A 4 29.61 29.53 52.27
C SER A 4 29.82 28.64 51.03
N LEU A 5 29.44 27.36 51.20
CA LEU A 5 29.33 26.30 50.21
C LEU A 5 28.37 26.69 49.08
N ARG A 6 28.76 26.48 47.81
CA ARG A 6 27.86 26.59 46.65
C ARG A 6 27.69 25.21 46.02
N THR A 7 26.53 24.61 46.23
CA THR A 7 26.05 23.38 45.58
C THR A 7 25.37 23.73 44.25
N PRO A 8 25.57 22.96 43.16
CA PRO A 8 25.13 23.32 41.82
C PRO A 8 23.62 23.12 41.61
N PHE A 9 22.98 24.08 40.94
CA PHE A 9 21.60 23.98 40.47
C PHE A 9 21.57 23.17 39.16
N LEU A 10 21.18 21.91 39.26
CA LEU A 10 20.89 21.03 38.12
C LEU A 10 19.42 21.23 37.75
N LEU A 11 19.14 22.04 36.73
CA LEU A 11 17.79 22.32 36.26
C LEU A 11 17.33 21.14 35.39
N ALA A 12 16.47 20.28 35.96
CA ALA A 12 15.87 19.14 35.29
C ALA A 12 14.90 19.58 34.19
N ALA A 13 15.21 19.22 32.95
CA ALA A 13 14.29 19.31 31.83
C ALA A 13 13.25 18.18 31.93
N LEU A 14 12.10 18.48 32.53
CA LEU A 14 10.94 17.58 32.52
C LEU A 14 10.14 17.86 31.23
N ILE A 15 10.58 17.28 30.12
CA ILE A 15 9.81 17.24 28.87
C ILE A 15 8.64 16.28 29.10
N PHE A 16 7.46 16.84 29.39
CA PHE A 16 6.20 16.11 29.33
C PHE A 16 5.99 15.65 27.87
N PHE A 17 6.32 14.38 27.60
CA PHE A 17 5.77 13.66 26.45
C PHE A 17 4.26 13.51 26.70
N ILE A 18 3.49 14.51 26.28
CA ILE A 18 2.05 14.38 26.14
C ILE A 18 1.85 13.35 25.03
N ALA A 19 1.60 12.09 25.42
CA ALA A 19 1.13 11.07 24.51
C ALA A 19 -0.15 11.62 23.86
N ALA A 20 -0.04 12.05 22.59
CA ALA A 20 -1.21 12.43 21.81
C ALA A 20 -2.15 11.22 21.82
N PRO A 21 -3.44 11.39 22.17
CA PRO A 21 -4.39 10.30 22.05
C PRO A 21 -4.38 9.85 20.59
N SER A 22 -3.94 8.61 20.35
CA SER A 22 -4.06 7.97 19.06
C SER A 22 -5.55 7.93 18.73
N ALA A 23 -5.97 8.74 17.75
CA ALA A 23 -7.30 8.63 17.22
C ALA A 23 -7.44 7.20 16.69
N PHE A 24 -8.38 6.44 17.26
CA PHE A 24 -8.70 5.10 16.75
C PHE A 24 -9.18 5.25 15.32
N SER A 25 -8.32 4.87 14.36
CA SER A 25 -8.63 4.81 12.94
C SER A 25 -9.69 3.73 12.70
N GLN A 26 -10.66 4.00 11.83
CA GLN A 26 -11.58 2.94 11.38
C GLN A 26 -10.95 2.29 10.18
N VAL A 27 -10.72 0.98 10.21
CA VAL A 27 -10.07 0.30 9.10
C VAL A 27 -11.11 -0.07 8.05
N ALA A 28 -10.81 0.18 6.78
CA ALA A 28 -11.50 -0.41 5.64
C ALA A 28 -10.54 -1.37 4.91
N ILE A 29 -10.97 -2.63 4.72
CA ILE A 29 -10.17 -3.66 4.06
C ILE A 29 -10.84 -4.06 2.75
N TYR A 30 -10.15 -3.87 1.64
CA TYR A 30 -10.59 -4.29 0.32
C TYR A 30 -9.75 -5.45 -0.20
N ARG A 31 -10.38 -6.34 -0.96
CA ARG A 31 -9.71 -7.30 -1.82
C ARG A 31 -9.97 -6.91 -3.27
N PHE A 32 -8.92 -6.79 -4.05
CA PHE A 32 -8.95 -6.58 -5.49
C PHE A 32 -8.61 -7.88 -6.21
N ASP A 33 -9.44 -8.22 -7.18
CA ASP A 33 -9.12 -9.23 -8.18
C ASP A 33 -8.69 -8.52 -9.47
N PHE A 34 -7.66 -9.04 -10.13
CA PHE A 34 -7.09 -8.45 -11.33
C PHE A 34 -7.28 -9.37 -12.53
N GLU A 35 -7.70 -8.80 -13.64
CA GLU A 35 -7.87 -9.50 -14.90
C GLU A 35 -7.11 -8.73 -15.98
N LYS A 36 -6.27 -9.43 -16.76
CA LYS A 36 -5.55 -8.81 -17.88
C LYS A 36 -6.55 -8.20 -18.87
N GLU A 37 -6.28 -6.95 -19.28
CA GLU A 37 -7.07 -6.21 -20.26
C GLU A 37 -6.17 -5.80 -21.43
N GLY A 38 -6.56 -6.16 -22.65
CA GLY A 38 -5.85 -5.74 -23.87
C GLY A 38 -4.46 -6.39 -24.10
N PRO A 39 -3.67 -5.83 -25.03
CA PRO A 39 -2.32 -6.32 -25.34
C PRO A 39 -1.37 -6.13 -24.15
N SER A 40 -0.41 -7.04 -24.00
CA SER A 40 0.64 -6.92 -22.99
C SER A 40 1.98 -7.46 -23.49
N ILE A 41 3.07 -6.88 -23.03
CA ILE A 41 4.46 -7.26 -23.34
C ILE A 41 5.11 -7.64 -22.01
N ASN A 42 5.57 -8.89 -21.88
CA ASN A 42 6.23 -9.45 -20.69
C ASN A 42 5.56 -9.14 -19.34
N TYR A 43 4.25 -8.92 -19.35
CA TYR A 43 3.52 -8.43 -18.20
C TYR A 43 3.02 -9.60 -17.33
N GLY A 44 3.67 -9.80 -16.20
CA GLY A 44 3.12 -10.58 -15.09
C GLY A 44 2.19 -9.70 -14.27
N PHE A 45 0.88 -9.89 -14.41
CA PHE A 45 -0.08 -9.17 -13.60
C PHE A 45 -0.23 -9.83 -12.22
N TYR A 46 -0.56 -9.01 -11.21
CA TYR A 46 -0.98 -9.51 -9.91
C TYR A 46 -2.24 -10.35 -10.08
N GLU A 47 -2.38 -11.45 -9.34
CA GLU A 47 -3.62 -12.24 -9.37
C GLU A 47 -4.68 -11.58 -8.48
N GLU A 48 -4.24 -11.11 -7.31
CA GLU A 48 -5.08 -10.54 -6.28
C GLU A 48 -4.30 -9.41 -5.56
N GLY A 49 -5.03 -8.52 -4.88
CA GLY A 49 -4.44 -7.49 -4.03
C GLY A 49 -5.30 -7.24 -2.79
N TRP A 50 -4.68 -6.92 -1.66
CA TRP A 50 -5.38 -6.41 -0.48
C TRP A 50 -5.02 -4.95 -0.28
N VAL A 51 -6.00 -4.14 0.08
CA VAL A 51 -5.80 -2.72 0.46
C VAL A 51 -6.35 -2.51 1.85
N VAL A 52 -5.54 -1.87 2.69
CA VAL A 52 -5.90 -1.45 4.04
C VAL A 52 -5.76 0.06 4.13
N ALA A 53 -6.82 0.75 4.51
CA ALA A 53 -6.84 2.21 4.66
C ALA A 53 -7.76 2.64 5.81
N ASP A 54 -7.65 3.89 6.24
CA ASP A 54 -8.66 4.49 7.10
C ASP A 54 -9.98 4.68 6.31
N ALA A 55 -11.09 4.24 6.87
CA ALA A 55 -12.43 4.29 6.28
C ALA A 55 -12.92 5.74 6.09
N THR A 56 -12.33 6.70 6.81
CA THR A 56 -12.56 8.14 6.63
C THR A 56 -11.65 8.78 5.59
N GLY A 57 -10.70 8.00 5.05
CA GLY A 57 -9.76 8.40 4.01
C GLY A 57 -8.37 8.68 4.57
N GLY A 58 -7.37 8.65 3.69
CA GLY A 58 -5.96 8.80 4.08
C GLY A 58 -5.05 7.83 3.33
N PRO A 59 -3.81 7.66 3.81
CA PRO A 59 -2.86 6.70 3.26
C PRO A 59 -3.45 5.28 3.22
N ALA A 60 -3.08 4.55 2.18
CA ALA A 60 -3.49 3.16 1.97
C ALA A 60 -2.25 2.28 1.81
N SER A 61 -2.25 1.12 2.46
CA SER A 61 -1.21 0.10 2.30
C SER A 61 -1.71 -1.05 1.46
N TRP A 62 -0.83 -1.63 0.65
CA TRP A 62 -1.16 -2.70 -0.29
C TRP A 62 -0.41 -3.99 0.03
N ILE A 63 -1.08 -5.12 -0.20
CA ILE A 63 -0.43 -6.42 -0.35
C ILE A 63 -0.80 -6.95 -1.73
N LEU A 64 0.18 -7.05 -2.62
CA LEU A 64 0.01 -7.48 -3.99
C LEU A 64 0.47 -8.93 -4.14
N MET A 65 -0.38 -9.81 -4.64
CA MET A 65 -0.10 -11.24 -4.76
C MET A 65 0.06 -11.64 -6.21
N PHE A 66 1.03 -12.50 -6.47
CA PHE A 66 1.33 -13.00 -7.80
C PHE A 66 1.92 -14.42 -7.73
N ARG A 67 2.10 -15.03 -8.90
CA ARG A 67 2.77 -16.33 -9.03
C ARG A 67 4.09 -16.22 -9.75
N GLU A 68 5.05 -16.96 -9.23
CA GLU A 68 6.38 -17.15 -9.81
C GLU A 68 6.56 -18.66 -10.01
N GLY A 69 6.17 -19.16 -11.19
CA GLY A 69 6.09 -20.61 -11.44
C GLY A 69 5.13 -21.31 -10.45
N PRO A 70 5.60 -22.31 -9.67
CA PRO A 70 4.77 -22.98 -8.67
C PRO A 70 4.64 -22.18 -7.35
N HIS A 71 5.39 -21.09 -7.18
CA HIS A 71 5.47 -20.36 -5.92
C HIS A 71 4.42 -19.25 -5.86
N ARG A 72 3.72 -19.17 -4.72
CA ARG A 72 2.82 -18.06 -4.39
C ARG A 72 3.62 -16.98 -3.66
N ARG A 73 3.63 -15.78 -4.21
CA ARG A 73 4.40 -14.65 -3.72
C ARG A 73 3.48 -13.49 -3.34
N TYR A 74 3.93 -12.66 -2.42
CA TYR A 74 3.32 -11.36 -2.15
C TYR A 74 4.38 -10.28 -1.93
N ILE A 75 4.04 -9.04 -2.27
CA ILE A 75 4.79 -7.83 -1.93
C ILE A 75 3.91 -6.98 -1.04
N THR A 76 4.46 -6.48 0.07
CA THR A 76 3.81 -5.46 0.90
C THR A 76 4.39 -4.11 0.55
N VAL A 77 3.53 -3.12 0.35
CA VAL A 77 3.94 -1.72 0.15
C VAL A 77 3.09 -0.84 1.07
N GLU A 78 3.72 -0.34 2.13
CA GLU A 78 3.10 0.54 3.11
C GLU A 78 2.98 1.97 2.56
N ASP A 79 1.92 2.68 2.96
CA ASP A 79 1.62 4.06 2.53
C ASP A 79 1.68 4.27 1.01
N PHE A 80 1.35 3.21 0.27
CA PHE A 80 1.32 3.17 -1.18
C PHE A 80 -0.03 3.63 -1.72
N GLY A 81 -0.20 4.95 -1.79
CA GLY A 81 -1.41 5.58 -2.32
C GLY A 81 -2.40 5.99 -1.23
N SER A 82 -3.65 6.20 -1.62
CA SER A 82 -4.66 6.74 -0.72
C SER A 82 -6.08 6.31 -1.07
N LEU A 83 -6.93 6.26 -0.03
CA LEU A 83 -8.38 6.24 -0.13
C LEU A 83 -8.89 7.67 0.12
N PHE A 84 -9.72 8.21 -0.78
CA PHE A 84 -10.31 9.53 -0.62
C PHE A 84 -11.70 9.60 -1.25
N PHE A 85 -12.45 10.66 -0.92
CA PHE A 85 -13.89 10.76 -1.21
C PHE A 85 -14.24 12.02 -2.02
N PRO A 86 -13.93 12.08 -3.33
CA PRO A 86 -14.25 13.24 -4.13
C PRO A 86 -15.76 13.33 -4.45
N ASN A 87 -16.21 14.55 -4.74
CA ASN A 87 -17.56 14.82 -5.21
C ASN A 87 -17.63 14.70 -6.74
N LYS A 88 -18.57 13.89 -7.23
CA LYS A 88 -18.99 13.79 -8.63
C LYS A 88 -20.38 14.44 -8.76
N GLY A 89 -20.41 15.76 -8.93
CA GLY A 89 -21.65 16.53 -8.88
C GLY A 89 -22.29 16.47 -7.49
N SER A 90 -23.48 15.89 -7.37
CA SER A 90 -24.18 15.68 -6.10
C SER A 90 -23.85 14.34 -5.41
N THR A 91 -23.03 13.50 -6.04
CA THR A 91 -22.70 12.15 -5.53
C THR A 91 -21.28 12.14 -4.98
N VAL A 92 -21.10 11.65 -3.76
CA VAL A 92 -19.76 11.34 -3.22
C VAL A 92 -19.39 9.93 -3.65
N VAL A 93 -18.19 9.74 -4.17
CA VAL A 93 -17.63 8.42 -4.53
C VAL A 93 -16.39 8.15 -3.69
N GLY A 94 -16.06 6.89 -3.45
CA GLY A 94 -14.76 6.52 -2.91
C GLY A 94 -13.79 6.23 -4.06
N VAL A 95 -12.55 6.69 -3.91
CA VAL A 95 -11.47 6.48 -4.87
C VAL A 95 -10.25 5.93 -4.14
N ILE A 96 -9.73 4.81 -4.65
CA ILE A 96 -8.40 4.31 -4.30
C ILE A 96 -7.47 4.64 -5.45
N SER A 97 -6.36 5.30 -5.14
CA SER A 97 -5.31 5.63 -6.12
C SER A 97 -3.95 5.33 -5.54
N ALA A 98 -3.08 4.66 -6.29
CA ALA A 98 -1.70 4.40 -5.91
C ALA A 98 -0.80 4.46 -7.14
N SER A 99 0.42 4.97 -6.99
CA SER A 99 1.37 5.05 -8.10
C SER A 99 2.79 4.84 -7.59
N ALA A 100 3.50 3.88 -8.17
CA ALA A 100 4.92 3.66 -7.90
C ALA A 100 5.75 4.61 -8.77
N ALA A 101 6.25 5.68 -8.16
CA ALA A 101 7.10 6.67 -8.84
C ALA A 101 8.54 6.17 -9.08
N SER A 102 8.97 5.10 -8.40
CA SER A 102 10.33 4.57 -8.49
C SER A 102 10.39 3.09 -8.11
N GLY A 103 11.12 2.29 -8.88
CA GLY A 103 11.24 0.84 -8.71
C GLY A 103 10.48 0.07 -9.78
N THR A 104 11.03 -1.08 -10.19
CA THR A 104 10.40 -2.05 -11.08
C THR A 104 9.59 -3.01 -10.23
N PRO A 105 8.25 -3.18 -10.36
CA PRO A 105 7.13 -2.51 -11.04
C PRO A 105 6.80 -0.99 -11.10
N GLN A 106 6.91 -0.24 -12.22
CA GLN A 106 6.19 1.05 -12.33
C GLN A 106 4.71 0.80 -12.64
N THR A 107 3.88 0.71 -11.58
CA THR A 107 2.44 0.47 -11.71
C THR A 107 1.62 1.57 -11.07
N THR A 108 0.60 2.04 -11.79
CA THR A 108 -0.43 2.95 -11.29
C THR A 108 -1.76 2.21 -11.17
N PHE A 109 -2.39 2.31 -10.01
CA PHE A 109 -3.67 1.72 -9.67
C PHE A 109 -4.70 2.84 -9.47
N MET A 110 -5.89 2.69 -10.06
CA MET A 110 -7.03 3.57 -9.78
C MET A 110 -8.31 2.76 -9.79
N ALA A 111 -9.10 2.88 -8.71
CA ALA A 111 -10.41 2.26 -8.57
C ALA A 111 -11.42 3.22 -7.96
N ILE A 112 -12.65 3.20 -8.47
CA ILE A 112 -13.75 4.08 -8.05
C ILE A 112 -14.97 3.24 -7.68
N GLY A 113 -15.67 3.61 -6.62
CA GLY A 113 -16.93 2.98 -6.21
C GLY A 113 -17.88 3.98 -5.54
N GLU A 114 -19.19 3.71 -5.64
CA GLU A 114 -20.20 4.52 -4.97
C GLU A 114 -20.28 4.20 -3.48
N LEU A 115 -20.63 5.18 -2.65
CA LEU A 115 -20.77 4.98 -1.20
C LEU A 115 -22.06 4.24 -0.86
N GLU A 116 -21.96 2.95 -0.59
CA GLU A 116 -23.12 2.06 -0.41
C GLU A 116 -23.30 1.58 1.04
N THR A 117 -22.21 1.32 1.76
CA THR A 117 -22.26 0.64 3.04
C THR A 117 -21.55 1.42 4.14
N TYR A 118 -21.96 1.19 5.38
CA TYR A 118 -21.30 1.78 6.55
C TYR A 118 -20.34 0.79 7.18
N VAL A 119 -19.17 1.30 7.56
CA VAL A 119 -18.23 0.63 8.45
C VAL A 119 -18.32 1.33 9.80
N ASN A 120 -18.44 0.53 10.87
CA ASN A 120 -18.54 1.04 12.23
C ASN A 120 -17.23 0.77 12.96
N GLY A 121 -16.59 1.83 13.44
CA GLY A 121 -15.55 1.73 14.46
C GLY A 121 -16.09 1.98 15.86
N ALA A 122 -15.17 2.04 16.82
CA ALA A 122 -15.52 2.31 18.21
C ALA A 122 -16.29 3.62 18.41
N ASN A 123 -15.94 4.69 17.69
CA ASN A 123 -16.49 6.04 17.92
C ASN A 123 -16.98 6.77 16.65
N VAL A 124 -16.83 6.15 15.47
CA VAL A 124 -17.14 6.79 14.19
C VAL A 124 -17.79 5.78 13.26
N LYS A 125 -18.71 6.29 12.43
CA LYS A 125 -19.40 5.55 11.38
C LYS A 125 -19.06 6.19 10.04
N ALA A 126 -18.32 5.47 9.20
CA ALA A 126 -17.88 5.95 7.90
C ALA A 126 -18.68 5.25 6.79
N LYS A 127 -19.11 5.99 5.76
CA LYS A 127 -19.76 5.41 4.57
C LYS A 127 -18.68 5.16 3.52
N VAL A 128 -18.57 3.92 3.05
CA VAL A 128 -17.51 3.48 2.12
C VAL A 128 -18.12 2.71 0.94
N PRO A 129 -17.38 2.55 -0.17
CA PRO A 129 -17.81 1.66 -1.23
C PRO A 129 -17.87 0.20 -0.80
N ARG A 130 -18.90 -0.50 -1.28
CA ARG A 130 -18.94 -1.96 -1.16
C ARG A 130 -18.12 -2.62 -2.26
N THR A 131 -18.19 -2.06 -3.46
CA THR A 131 -17.46 -2.50 -4.64
C THR A 131 -16.77 -1.31 -5.30
N MET A 132 -15.59 -1.53 -5.87
CA MET A 132 -14.84 -0.54 -6.63
C MET A 132 -14.36 -1.16 -7.93
N LYS A 133 -14.29 -0.38 -9.00
CA LYS A 133 -13.82 -0.84 -10.30
C LYS A 133 -12.82 0.15 -10.87
N GLY A 134 -11.86 -0.36 -11.63
CA GLY A 134 -10.92 0.49 -12.35
C GLY A 134 -9.81 -0.30 -13.03
N TYR A 135 -8.60 0.26 -13.05
CA TYR A 135 -7.48 -0.28 -13.82
C TYR A 135 -6.15 -0.18 -13.08
N ALA A 136 -5.28 -1.16 -13.34
CA ALA A 136 -3.86 -1.12 -13.05
C ALA A 136 -3.12 -0.97 -14.38
N LEU A 137 -2.26 0.05 -14.48
CA LEU A 137 -1.46 0.34 -15.66
C LEU A 137 0.00 0.18 -15.27
N SER A 138 0.71 -0.69 -15.97
CA SER A 138 2.12 -0.96 -15.72
C SER A 138 2.92 -0.75 -17.01
N ALA A 139 4.02 -0.02 -16.91
CA ALA A 139 4.95 0.18 -18.03
C ALA A 139 6.34 0.52 -17.52
N ASP A 140 7.36 -0.15 -18.05
CA ASP A 140 8.78 0.08 -17.73
C ASP A 140 9.63 -0.38 -18.92
N ASP A 141 10.61 0.45 -19.28
CA ASP A 141 11.47 0.21 -20.43
C ASP A 141 12.61 -0.76 -20.12
N GLU A 142 12.85 -1.08 -18.84
CA GLU A 142 13.97 -1.89 -18.35
C GLU A 142 15.32 -1.49 -18.95
N SER A 143 15.49 -0.21 -19.33
CA SER A 143 16.62 0.29 -20.13
C SER A 143 18.00 0.13 -19.49
N SER A 144 18.07 -0.28 -18.23
CA SER A 144 19.30 -0.61 -17.52
C SER A 144 19.96 -1.93 -17.94
N VAL A 145 19.27 -2.81 -18.68
CA VAL A 145 19.90 -4.00 -19.29
C VAL A 145 20.43 -3.66 -20.69
N PRO A 146 21.67 -4.04 -21.05
CA PRO A 146 22.21 -3.78 -22.38
C PRO A 146 21.28 -4.38 -23.45
N PHE A 147 20.78 -3.53 -24.34
CA PHE A 147 20.03 -3.96 -25.52
C PHE A 147 20.97 -4.75 -26.44
N ASP A 148 20.93 -6.08 -26.40
CA ASP A 148 21.48 -6.90 -27.48
C ASP A 148 20.38 -6.99 -28.55
N ALA A 149 20.65 -6.51 -29.77
CA ALA A 149 19.70 -6.48 -30.89
C ALA A 149 19.27 -7.87 -31.40
N LYS A 150 19.54 -8.93 -30.62
CA LYS A 150 18.99 -10.26 -30.78
C LYS A 150 17.60 -10.27 -30.16
N GLU A 151 16.65 -10.89 -30.85
CA GLU A 151 15.27 -11.09 -30.39
C GLU A 151 15.21 -11.51 -28.92
N GLY A 152 14.96 -10.52 -28.06
CA GLY A 152 15.04 -10.60 -26.62
C GLY A 152 14.06 -9.59 -26.07
N ASN A 153 13.15 -10.08 -25.24
CA ASN A 153 12.03 -9.35 -24.70
C ASN A 153 12.53 -8.41 -23.59
N VAL A 154 12.89 -7.16 -23.94
CA VAL A 154 13.26 -6.10 -22.98
C VAL A 154 12.06 -5.21 -22.68
N GLY A 155 11.80 -4.95 -21.40
CA GLY A 155 10.70 -4.10 -20.94
C GLY A 155 9.40 -4.87 -20.72
N TYR A 156 8.52 -4.31 -19.89
CA TYR A 156 7.15 -4.80 -19.73
C TYR A 156 6.13 -3.68 -19.82
N ALA A 157 4.98 -3.99 -20.41
CA ALA A 157 3.85 -3.08 -20.48
C ALA A 157 2.54 -3.88 -20.47
N GLY A 158 1.55 -3.40 -19.72
CA GLY A 158 0.24 -4.04 -19.68
C GLY A 158 -0.78 -3.27 -18.88
N ILE A 159 -2.05 -3.62 -19.12
CA ILE A 159 -3.19 -3.09 -18.41
C ILE A 159 -3.91 -4.28 -17.77
N SER A 160 -4.34 -4.11 -16.53
CA SER A 160 -5.28 -5.03 -15.88
C SER A 160 -6.51 -4.27 -15.46
N LYS A 161 -7.69 -4.83 -15.71
CA LYS A 161 -8.91 -4.44 -15.03
C LYS A 161 -8.82 -4.90 -13.58
N MET A 162 -9.28 -4.06 -12.66
CA MET A 162 -9.38 -4.39 -11.24
C MET A 162 -10.81 -4.29 -10.74
N GLU A 163 -11.21 -5.24 -9.90
CA GLU A 163 -12.47 -5.22 -9.18
C GLU A 163 -12.21 -5.41 -7.68
N GLY A 164 -12.48 -4.35 -6.92
CA GLY A 164 -12.35 -4.30 -5.47
C GLY A 164 -13.65 -4.64 -4.78
N SER A 165 -13.59 -5.47 -3.73
CA SER A 165 -14.72 -5.78 -2.86
C SER A 165 -14.34 -5.54 -1.40
N LEU A 166 -15.20 -4.82 -0.68
CA LEU A 166 -15.05 -4.61 0.76
C LEU A 166 -15.14 -5.97 1.47
N GLN A 167 -14.11 -6.29 2.24
CA GLN A 167 -14.04 -7.51 3.03
C GLN A 167 -14.77 -7.27 4.36
N SER A 168 -16.10 -7.28 4.32
CA SER A 168 -16.95 -6.85 5.43
C SER A 168 -16.66 -7.58 6.74
N SER A 169 -16.44 -8.90 6.73
CA SER A 169 -16.09 -9.65 7.95
C SER A 169 -14.78 -9.14 8.55
N ARG A 170 -13.70 -9.10 7.75
CA ARG A 170 -12.37 -8.68 8.23
C ARG A 170 -12.35 -7.23 8.67
N THR A 171 -13.06 -6.38 7.93
CA THR A 171 -13.26 -4.97 8.28
C THR A 171 -13.98 -4.85 9.63
N SER A 172 -15.05 -5.60 9.84
CA SER A 172 -15.79 -5.63 11.10
C SER A 172 -14.94 -6.17 12.25
N ASP A 173 -14.20 -7.25 12.03
CA ASP A 173 -13.35 -7.91 13.02
C ASP A 173 -12.19 -6.99 13.44
N ALA A 174 -11.57 -6.28 12.49
CA ALA A 174 -10.52 -5.30 12.78
C ALA A 174 -11.04 -4.13 13.61
N ASN A 175 -12.17 -3.55 13.19
CA ASN A 175 -12.78 -2.43 13.91
C ASN A 175 -13.32 -2.81 15.29
N THR A 176 -13.86 -4.01 15.46
CA THR A 176 -14.33 -4.52 16.76
C THR A 176 -13.18 -4.70 17.75
N ARG A 177 -12.00 -5.08 17.25
CA ARG A 177 -10.78 -5.19 18.06
C ARG A 177 -10.04 -3.85 18.23
N GLY A 178 -10.53 -2.77 17.62
CA GLY A 178 -9.88 -1.46 17.66
C GLY A 178 -8.52 -1.45 16.99
N GLN A 179 -8.31 -2.30 15.98
CA GLN A 179 -7.03 -2.37 15.26
C GLN A 179 -6.76 -1.08 14.48
N SER A 180 -5.50 -0.69 14.44
CA SER A 180 -4.94 0.28 13.50
C SER A 180 -4.83 -0.32 12.08
N THR A 181 -4.61 0.53 11.08
CA THR A 181 -4.33 0.10 9.70
C THR A 181 -3.10 -0.81 9.63
N ALA A 182 -2.05 -0.52 10.39
CA ALA A 182 -0.84 -1.33 10.47
C ALA A 182 -1.11 -2.72 11.07
N GLU A 183 -1.83 -2.80 12.19
CA GLU A 183 -2.17 -4.09 12.82
C GLU A 183 -3.08 -4.94 11.91
N ALA A 184 -4.01 -4.30 11.19
CA ALA A 184 -4.85 -4.98 10.21
C ALA A 184 -4.03 -5.49 9.01
N LEU A 185 -3.03 -4.74 8.56
CA LEU A 185 -2.08 -5.16 7.52
C LEU A 185 -1.27 -6.38 7.96
N ASP A 186 -0.71 -6.35 9.18
CA ASP A 186 0.04 -7.46 9.76
C ASP A 186 -0.80 -8.74 9.85
N GLU A 187 -2.07 -8.61 10.23
CA GLU A 187 -2.99 -9.74 10.27
C GLU A 187 -3.25 -10.36 8.89
N LEU A 188 -3.37 -9.52 7.85
CA LEU A 188 -3.51 -9.99 6.47
C LEU A 188 -2.24 -10.70 6.00
N ILE A 189 -1.06 -10.17 6.31
CA ILE A 189 0.22 -10.83 6.02
C ILE A 189 0.28 -12.19 6.71
N ALA A 190 -0.06 -12.27 7.99
CA ALA A 190 -0.09 -13.53 8.73
C ALA A 190 -1.09 -14.53 8.12
N TYR A 191 -2.25 -14.05 7.66
CA TYR A 191 -3.22 -14.87 6.93
C TYR A 191 -2.68 -15.42 5.60
N LEU A 192 -1.97 -14.59 4.81
CA LEU A 192 -1.37 -15.03 3.55
C LEU A 192 -0.25 -16.05 3.77
N LYS A 193 0.61 -15.84 4.78
CA LYS A 193 1.65 -16.82 5.16
C LYS A 193 1.05 -18.18 5.50
N ARG A 194 -0.06 -18.22 6.26
CA ARG A 194 -0.79 -19.47 6.56
C ARG A 194 -1.37 -20.15 5.32
N ARG A 195 -1.63 -19.41 4.24
CA ARG A 195 -2.10 -19.92 2.94
C ARG A 195 -0.97 -20.34 1.99
N GLY A 196 0.28 -20.32 2.46
CA GLY A 196 1.45 -20.73 1.70
C GLY A 196 2.02 -19.64 0.79
N TYR A 197 1.64 -18.38 0.98
CA TYR A 197 2.31 -17.27 0.32
C TYR A 197 3.63 -16.94 1.02
N THR A 198 4.64 -16.58 0.23
CA THR A 198 5.94 -16.14 0.72
C THR A 198 6.23 -14.72 0.26
N GLU A 199 6.92 -13.95 1.09
CA GLU A 199 7.28 -12.58 0.77
C GLU A 199 8.27 -12.54 -0.40
N TYR A 200 8.05 -11.60 -1.32
CA TYR A 200 8.99 -11.25 -2.36
C TYR A 200 9.62 -9.91 -2.01
N VAL A 201 10.91 -9.94 -1.69
CA VAL A 201 11.68 -8.74 -1.37
C VAL A 201 12.24 -8.16 -2.65
N VAL A 202 11.76 -6.98 -3.04
CA VAL A 202 12.32 -6.23 -4.18
C VAL A 202 13.71 -5.76 -3.78
N THR A 203 14.75 -6.35 -4.39
CA THR A 203 16.13 -5.91 -4.14
C THR A 203 16.37 -4.64 -4.97
N PRO A 204 16.72 -3.50 -4.35
CA PRO A 204 17.01 -2.29 -5.12
C PRO A 204 18.23 -2.53 -6.01
N VAL A 205 18.10 -2.21 -7.30
CA VAL A 205 19.24 -2.23 -8.23
C VAL A 205 20.21 -1.14 -7.76
N THR A 206 21.37 -1.56 -7.25
CA THR A 206 22.43 -0.60 -6.89
C THR A 206 23.12 -0.21 -8.18
N THR A 207 22.84 0.98 -8.69
CA THR A 207 23.55 1.51 -9.86
C THR A 207 25.00 1.71 -9.45
N GLY A 208 25.89 0.81 -9.89
CA GLY A 208 27.32 0.97 -9.73
C GLY A 208 27.76 2.21 -10.50
N THR A 209 28.10 3.27 -9.80
CA THR A 209 28.75 4.44 -10.39
C THR A 209 30.16 4.02 -10.80
N ASP A 210 30.33 3.50 -12.02
CA ASP A 210 31.65 3.28 -12.60
C ASP A 210 32.30 4.65 -12.85
N THR A 211 33.05 5.14 -11.88
CA THR A 211 34.02 6.22 -12.08
C THR A 211 35.22 5.69 -12.86
N SER A 212 35.02 5.41 -14.15
CA SER A 212 36.13 5.22 -15.09
C SER A 212 36.82 6.57 -15.27
N THR A 213 37.91 6.77 -14.51
CA THR A 213 38.83 7.88 -14.70
C THR A 213 39.76 7.49 -15.84
N THR A 214 39.54 8.04 -17.03
CA THR A 214 40.43 7.84 -18.19
C THR A 214 41.77 8.58 -17.93
N PRO A 215 42.93 7.94 -18.16
CA PRO A 215 44.26 8.55 -17.96
C PRO A 215 44.59 9.66 -18.96
#